data_AF-A0A830CBU4-F1
#
_entry.id   AF-A0A830CBU4-F1
#
_cell.length_a   1.000
_cell.length_b   1.000
_cell.length_c   1.000
_cell.angle_alpha   90.00
_cell.angle_beta   90.00
_cell.angle_gamma   90.00
#
_symmetry.space_group_name_H-M   'P 1'
#
loop_
_entity.id
_entity.type
_entity.pdbx_description
1 polymer ?
#
loop_
_entity_poly.entity_id
_entity_poly.type
_entity_poly.pdbx_seq_one_letter_code
_entity_poly.pdbx_strand_id
1 'polypeptide(L)'
;MWLYYGWLKLINAIIITNALGAVIEVLYIGTYLYYAQTSDRIFATKLLGVFIGLFFVIISVTLPIFQGGIIITVVGWLCICATVMAFAAPMFNVYQVVQTRSVKYMPITLSCTLTLSGGVWCIYGLLTSDLLVAVNEPY
;
A
#
# COMPACT_ATOMS: atom_id res chain seq x y z
N MET A 1 5.89 3.31 -0.70
CA MET A 1 5.83 3.47 0.77
C MET A 1 6.20 2.19 1.52
N TRP A 2 5.40 1.11 1.46
CA TRP A 2 5.70 -0.14 2.17
C TRP A 2 7.06 -0.79 1.82
N LEU A 3 7.52 -0.67 0.56
CA LEU A 3 8.89 -1.07 0.18
C LEU A 3 9.98 -0.33 0.99
N TYR A 4 9.82 0.98 1.17
CA TYR A 4 10.76 1.80 1.92
C TYR A 4 10.73 1.43 3.42
N TYR A 5 9.54 1.26 3.99
CA TYR A 5 9.38 0.76 5.36
C TYR A 5 10.01 -0.63 5.55
N GLY A 6 9.72 -1.56 4.64
CA GLY A 6 10.27 -2.91 4.66
C GLY A 6 11.79 -2.91 4.58
N TRP A 7 12.37 -2.04 3.76
CA TRP A 7 13.82 -1.84 3.69
C TRP A 7 14.40 -1.28 4.99
N LEU A 8 13.80 -0.23 5.57
CA LEU A 8 14.26 0.36 6.83
C LEU A 8 14.23 -0.65 8.01
N LYS A 9 13.23 -1.52 8.05
CA LYS A 9 13.07 -2.54 9.11
C LYS A 9 13.66 -3.91 8.73
N LEU A 10 14.22 -4.04 7.52
CA LEU A 10 14.75 -5.29 6.95
C LEU A 10 13.74 -6.47 6.96
N ILE A 11 12.46 -6.19 6.69
CA ILE A 11 11.40 -7.22 6.66
C ILE A 11 11.23 -7.76 5.25
N ASN A 12 11.88 -8.89 4.96
CA ASN A 12 11.86 -9.54 3.63
C ASN A 12 10.44 -9.82 3.11
N ALA A 13 9.51 -10.26 3.98
CA ALA A 13 8.14 -10.53 3.58
C ALA A 13 7.44 -9.28 3.00
N ILE A 14 7.60 -8.12 3.65
CA ILE A 14 7.04 -6.84 3.18
C ILE A 14 7.75 -6.40 1.89
N ILE A 15 9.08 -6.55 1.82
CA ILE A 15 9.86 -6.16 0.63
C ILE A 15 9.42 -6.96 -0.59
N ILE A 16 9.43 -8.29 -0.51
CA ILE A 16 9.15 -9.17 -1.65
C ILE A 16 7.73 -8.98 -2.16
N THR A 17 6.74 -8.97 -1.27
CA THR A 17 5.33 -8.83 -1.65
C THR A 17 5.02 -7.49 -2.30
N ASN A 18 5.56 -6.39 -1.75
CA ASN A 18 5.35 -5.06 -2.32
C ASN A 18 6.21 -4.83 -3.57
N ALA A 19 7.35 -5.50 -3.73
CA ALA A 19 8.16 -5.44 -4.95
C ALA A 19 7.42 -6.11 -6.12
N LEU A 20 6.89 -7.31 -5.90
CA LEU A 20 6.05 -8.00 -6.89
C LEU A 20 4.81 -7.18 -7.22
N GLY A 21 4.13 -6.64 -6.21
CA GLY A 21 2.99 -5.74 -6.39
C GLY A 21 3.35 -4.51 -7.23
N ALA A 22 4.50 -3.88 -6.96
CA ALA A 22 4.96 -2.73 -7.73
C ALA A 22 5.24 -3.08 -9.20
N VAL A 23 5.84 -4.24 -9.49
CA VAL A 23 6.04 -4.70 -10.88
C VAL A 23 4.69 -4.89 -11.58
N ILE A 24 3.73 -5.54 -10.91
CA ILE A 24 2.38 -5.75 -11.46
C ILE A 24 1.68 -4.40 -11.71
N GLU A 25 1.76 -3.46 -10.77
CA GLU A 25 1.18 -2.11 -10.92
C GLU A 25 1.82 -1.32 -12.06
N VAL A 26 3.14 -1.42 -12.25
CA VAL A 26 3.82 -0.80 -13.41
C VAL A 26 3.27 -1.35 -14.72
N LEU A 27 3.01 -2.65 -14.80
CA LEU A 27 2.39 -3.26 -15.98
C LEU A 27 0.95 -2.77 -16.18
N TYR A 28 0.15 -2.67 -15.12
CA TYR A 28 -1.22 -2.13 -15.19
C TYR A 28 -1.25 -0.66 -15.62
N ILE A 29 -0.43 0.19 -15.02
CA ILE A 29 -0.35 1.61 -15.38
C ILE A 29 0.19 1.76 -16.80
N GLY A 30 1.21 0.98 -17.17
CA GLY A 30 1.78 0.99 -18.52
C GLY A 30 0.77 0.64 -19.59
N THR A 31 0.01 -0.44 -19.38
CA THR A 31 -1.08 -0.85 -20.28
C THR A 31 -2.20 0.19 -20.32
N TYR A 32 -2.61 0.74 -19.17
CA TYR A 32 -3.59 1.82 -19.10
C TYR A 32 -3.15 3.03 -19.92
N LEU A 33 -1.93 3.54 -19.70
CA LEU A 33 -1.42 4.72 -20.42
C LEU A 33 -1.24 4.47 -21.91
N TYR A 34 -0.97 3.23 -22.31
CA TYR A 34 -0.86 2.85 -23.72
C TYR A 34 -2.23 2.90 -24.43
N TYR A 35 -3.28 2.36 -23.80
CA TYR A 35 -4.61 2.25 -24.41
C TYR A 35 -5.57 3.43 -24.10
N ALA A 36 -5.27 4.26 -23.10
CA ALA A 36 -6.12 5.38 -22.71
C ALA A 36 -6.21 6.46 -23.79
N GLN A 37 -7.37 7.11 -23.88
CA GLN A 37 -7.54 8.30 -24.70
C GLN A 37 -6.65 9.44 -24.20
N THR A 38 -6.30 10.39 -25.07
CA THR A 38 -5.34 11.45 -24.75
C THR A 38 -5.71 12.25 -23.50
N SER A 39 -6.98 12.55 -23.26
CA SER A 39 -7.46 13.25 -22.06
C SER A 39 -7.18 12.46 -20.78
N ASP A 40 -7.56 11.19 -20.78
CA ASP A 40 -7.44 10.29 -19.62
C ASP A 40 -5.98 9.98 -19.33
N ARG A 41 -5.18 9.80 -20.38
CA ARG A 41 -3.73 9.60 -20.28
C ARG A 41 -3.04 10.80 -19.64
N ILE A 42 -3.36 12.03 -20.10
CA ILE A 42 -2.78 13.25 -19.51
C ILE A 42 -3.17 13.36 -18.03
N PHE A 43 -4.43 13.09 -17.69
CA PHE A 43 -4.88 13.11 -16.31
C PHE A 43 -4.13 12.08 -15.44
N ALA A 44 -4.07 10.83 -15.89
CA ALA A 44 -3.39 9.76 -15.17
C ALA A 44 -1.88 10.03 -15.01
N THR A 45 -1.20 10.55 -16.04
CA THR A 45 0.22 10.90 -15.94
C THR A 45 0.45 12.05 -14.94
N LYS A 46 -0.41 13.07 -14.93
CA LYS A 46 -0.32 14.14 -13.92
C LYS A 46 -0.51 13.60 -12.50
N LEU A 47 -1.52 12.75 -12.31
CA LEU A 47 -1.80 12.12 -11.02
C LEU A 47 -0.63 11.25 -10.55
N LEU A 48 -0.05 10.44 -11.45
CA LEU A 48 1.14 9.65 -11.18
C LEU A 48 2.33 10.53 -10.78
N GLY A 49 2.54 11.65 -11.48
CA GLY A 49 3.57 12.63 -11.14
C GLY A 49 3.40 13.21 -9.73
N VAL A 50 2.17 13.49 -9.31
CA VAL A 50 1.87 13.94 -7.93
C VAL A 50 2.23 12.88 -6.90
N PHE A 51 1.84 11.62 -7.11
CA PHE A 51 2.15 10.53 -6.17
C PHE A 51 3.65 10.23 -6.08
N ILE A 52 4.35 10.22 -7.22
CA ILE A 52 5.80 10.04 -7.27
C ILE A 52 6.50 11.23 -6.57
N GLY A 53 6.07 12.46 -6.86
CA GLY A 53 6.60 13.65 -6.21
C GLY A 53 6.42 13.62 -4.69
N LEU A 54 5.22 13.26 -4.22
CA LEU A 54 4.94 13.10 -2.79
C LEU A 54 5.84 12.04 -2.15
N PHE A 55 6.07 10.92 -2.82
CA PHE A 55 6.98 9.88 -2.34
C PHE A 55 8.42 10.39 -2.19
N PHE A 56 8.94 11.12 -3.16
CA PHE A 56 10.27 11.73 -3.08
C PHE A 56 10.36 12.76 -1.95
N VAL A 57 9.35 13.62 -1.79
CA VAL A 57 9.29 14.58 -0.67
C VAL A 57 9.34 13.86 0.67
N ILE A 58 8.56 12.78 0.84
CA ILE A 58 8.58 12.00 2.08
C ILE A 58 9.99 11.46 2.36
N ILE A 59 10.68 10.88 1.38
CA ILE A 59 12.04 10.36 1.56
C ILE A 59 13.02 11.49 1.91
N SER A 60 13.01 12.59 1.15
CA SER A 60 13.91 13.72 1.33
C SER A 60 13.71 14.41 2.69
N VAL A 61 12.49 14.40 3.24
CA VAL A 61 12.20 14.96 4.56
C VAL A 61 12.53 13.97 5.68
N THR A 62 12.21 12.69 5.51
CA THR A 62 12.35 11.70 6.60
C THR A 62 13.79 11.30 6.87
N LEU A 63 14.62 11.14 5.82
CA LEU A 63 16.03 10.73 5.97
C LEU A 63 16.91 11.70 6.78
N PRO A 64 16.89 13.03 6.56
CA PRO A 64 17.76 13.94 7.31
C PRO A 64 17.21 14.33 8.68
N ILE A 65 15.89 14.28 8.88
CA ILE A 65 15.24 14.78 10.11
C ILE A 65 15.17 13.70 11.19
N PHE A 66 14.88 12.45 10.82
CA PHE A 66 14.66 11.38 11.78
C PHE A 66 15.83 10.40 11.78
N GLN A 67 16.33 10.07 12.97
CA GLN A 67 17.43 9.13 13.17
C GLN A 67 16.98 7.94 14.04
N GLY A 68 17.71 6.82 13.93
CA GLY A 68 17.45 5.62 14.74
C GLY A 68 16.05 5.04 14.51
N GLY A 69 15.39 4.57 15.58
CA GLY A 69 14.07 3.95 15.49
C GLY A 69 12.92 4.91 15.12
N ILE A 70 13.12 6.23 15.23
CA ILE A 70 12.04 7.22 15.01
C ILE A 70 11.61 7.24 13.54
N ILE A 71 12.56 7.14 12.60
CA ILE A 71 12.25 7.11 11.16
C ILE A 71 11.34 5.94 10.80
N ILE A 72 11.58 4.77 11.42
CA ILE A 72 10.78 3.55 11.20
C ILE A 72 9.34 3.78 11.67
N THR A 73 9.16 4.39 12.84
CA THR A 73 7.83 4.73 13.38
C THR A 73 7.08 5.72 12.49
N VAL A 74 7.73 6.82 12.10
CA VAL A 74 7.10 7.86 11.25
C VAL A 74 6.72 7.29 9.88
N VAL A 75 7.64 6.60 9.22
CA VAL A 75 7.37 5.98 7.90
C VAL A 75 6.30 4.90 8.02
N GLY A 76 6.27 4.13 9.12
CA GLY A 76 5.23 3.15 9.42
C GLY A 76 3.84 3.78 9.50
N TRP A 77 3.69 4.87 10.25
CA TRP A 77 2.41 5.62 10.32
C TRP A 77 1.98 6.15 8.95
N LEU A 78 2.91 6.71 8.17
CA LEU A 78 2.60 7.16 6.81
C LEU A 78 2.13 6.01 5.91
N CYS A 79 2.73 4.82 6.04
CA CYS A 79 2.29 3.63 5.31
C CYS A 79 0.88 3.21 5.71
N ILE A 80 0.55 3.23 7.01
CA ILE A 80 -0.80 2.93 7.51
C ILE A 80 -1.82 3.93 6.93
N CYS A 81 -1.54 5.23 7.01
CA CYS A 81 -2.41 6.25 6.44
C CYS A 81 -2.63 6.04 4.94
N ALA A 82 -1.56 5.74 4.18
CA ALA A 82 -1.66 5.45 2.76
C ALA A 82 -2.52 4.21 2.46
N THR A 83 -2.36 3.13 3.23
CA THR A 83 -3.19 1.93 3.11
C THR A 83 -4.66 2.20 3.43
N VAL A 84 -4.96 2.97 4.48
CA VAL A 84 -6.33 3.37 4.82
C VAL A 84 -6.96 4.19 3.69
N MET A 85 -6.23 5.16 3.13
CA MET A 85 -6.72 5.96 2.01
C MET A 85 -7.00 5.11 0.75
N ALA A 86 -6.24 4.04 0.51
CA ALA A 86 -6.47 3.13 -0.61
C ALA A 86 -7.83 2.40 -0.53
N PHE A 87 -8.43 2.29 0.66
CA PHE A 87 -9.77 1.71 0.82
C PHE A 87 -10.91 2.65 0.40
N ALA A 88 -10.63 3.92 0.07
CA ALA A 88 -11.65 4.85 -0.40
C ALA A 88 -12.36 4.36 -1.68
N ALA A 89 -11.61 3.81 -2.64
CA ALA A 89 -12.20 3.27 -3.88
C ALA A 89 -13.09 2.03 -3.64
N PRO A 90 -12.65 1.00 -2.88
CA PRO A 90 -13.53 -0.10 -2.46
C PRO A 90 -14.78 0.37 -1.73
N MET A 91 -14.68 1.35 -0.82
CA MET A 91 -15.85 1.90 -0.12
C MET A 91 -16.83 2.59 -1.08
N PHE A 92 -16.32 3.33 -2.05
CA PHE A 92 -17.15 3.91 -3.11
C PHE A 92 -17.87 2.82 -3.93
N ASN A 93 -17.20 1.71 -4.24
CA ASN A 93 -17.83 0.58 -4.93
C ASN A 93 -18.94 -0.05 -4.09
N VAL A 94 -18.76 -0.22 -2.78
CA VAL A 94 -19.83 -0.70 -1.87
C VAL A 94 -21.03 0.24 -1.91
N TYR A 95 -20.80 1.55 -1.84
CA TYR A 95 -21.86 2.55 -1.98
C TYR A 95 -22.61 2.40 -3.31
N GLN A 96 -21.89 2.23 -4.43
CA GLN A 96 -22.49 2.00 -5.74
C GLN A 96 -23.33 0.71 -5.78
N VAL A 97 -22.89 -0.38 -5.16
CA VAL A 97 -23.66 -1.64 -5.08
C VAL A 97 -24.97 -1.44 -4.32
N VAL A 98 -24.95 -0.71 -3.20
CA VAL A 98 -26.15 -0.43 -2.40
C VAL A 98 -27.12 0.45 -3.19
N GLN A 99 -26.62 1.48 -3.88
CA GLN A 99 -27.42 2.42 -4.67
C GLN A 99 -28.04 1.76 -5.91
N THR A 100 -27.24 1.00 -6.65
CA THR A 100 -27.64 0.41 -7.95
C THR A 100 -28.26 -0.98 -7.82
N ARG A 101 -28.20 -1.58 -6.62
CA ARG A 101 -28.62 -2.97 -6.35
C ARG A 101 -27.95 -3.99 -7.28
N SER A 102 -26.73 -3.69 -7.75
CA SER A 102 -25.99 -4.52 -8.70
C SER A 102 -24.54 -4.69 -8.27
N VAL A 103 -24.04 -5.93 -8.36
CA VAL A 103 -22.65 -6.28 -8.02
C VAL A 103 -21.67 -6.09 -9.19
N LYS A 104 -22.09 -5.45 -10.28
CA LYS A 104 -21.30 -5.28 -11.51
C LYS A 104 -19.90 -4.70 -11.25
N TYR A 105 -19.77 -3.80 -10.28
CA TYR A 105 -18.51 -3.12 -9.95
C TYR A 105 -17.73 -3.76 -8.78
N MET A 106 -18.22 -4.89 -8.23
CA MET A 106 -17.63 -5.55 -7.07
C MET A 106 -17.54 -7.07 -7.30
N PRO A 107 -16.52 -7.55 -8.03
CA PRO A 107 -16.32 -8.98 -8.21
C PRO A 107 -16.00 -9.64 -6.86
N ILE A 108 -16.72 -10.72 -6.54
CA ILE A 108 -16.59 -11.44 -5.26
C ILE A 108 -15.20 -12.04 -5.07
N THR A 109 -14.57 -12.50 -6.14
CA THR A 109 -13.20 -13.06 -6.11
C THR A 109 -12.19 -12.05 -5.60
N LEU A 110 -12.23 -10.81 -6.11
CA LEU A 110 -11.34 -9.74 -5.65
C LEU A 110 -11.57 -9.44 -4.17
N SER A 111 -12.83 -9.38 -3.75
CA SER A 111 -13.20 -9.13 -2.35
C SER A 111 -12.68 -10.23 -1.43
N CYS A 112 -12.87 -11.51 -1.80
CA CYS A 112 -12.35 -12.64 -1.03
C CYS A 112 -10.82 -12.66 -0.96
N THR A 113 -10.12 -12.40 -2.07
CA THR A 113 -8.65 -12.35 -2.10
C THR A 113 -8.10 -11.21 -1.25
N LEU A 114 -8.74 -10.03 -1.28
CA LEU A 114 -8.34 -8.90 -0.43
C LEU A 114 -8.57 -9.22 1.06
N THR A 115 -9.69 -9.84 1.42
CA THR A 115 -9.97 -10.27 2.81
C THR A 115 -8.96 -11.31 3.29
N LEU A 116 -8.67 -12.33 2.48
CA LEU A 116 -7.66 -13.34 2.80
C LEU A 116 -6.27 -12.72 2.98
N SER A 117 -5.86 -11.84 2.05
CA SER A 117 -4.61 -11.11 2.14
C SER A 117 -4.53 -10.28 3.43
N GLY A 118 -5.58 -9.50 3.74
CA GLY A 118 -5.68 -8.73 4.97
C GLY A 118 -5.59 -9.61 6.22
N GLY A 119 -6.25 -10.77 6.21
CA GLY A 119 -6.17 -11.76 7.28
C GLY A 119 -4.76 -12.32 7.48
N VAL A 120 -4.08 -12.71 6.40
CA VAL A 120 -2.69 -13.19 6.45
C VAL A 120 -1.76 -12.12 7.02
N TRP A 121 -1.88 -10.86 6.56
CA TRP A 121 -1.07 -9.76 7.08
C TRP A 121 -1.38 -9.41 8.54
N CYS A 122 -2.65 -9.50 8.95
CA CYS A 122 -3.05 -9.32 10.34
C CYS A 122 -2.42 -10.39 11.25
N ILE A 123 -2.55 -11.67 10.87
CA ILE A 123 -1.93 -12.78 11.60
C ILE A 123 -0.41 -12.62 11.64
N TYR A 124 0.22 -12.30 10.50
CA TYR A 124 1.66 -12.03 10.43
C TYR A 124 2.06 -10.90 11.39
N GLY A 125 1.30 -9.81 11.44
CA GLY A 125 1.52 -8.70 12.35
C GLY A 125 1.43 -9.12 13.82
N LEU A 126 0.39 -9.86 14.19
CA LEU A 126 0.19 -10.36 15.57
C LEU A 126 1.34 -11.29 15.98
N LEU A 127 1.68 -12.28 15.15
CA LEU A 127 2.78 -13.21 15.42
C LEU A 127 4.13 -12.50 15.56
N THR A 128 4.39 -11.49 14.73
CA THR A 128 5.66 -10.74 14.79
C THR A 128 5.73 -9.81 16.00
N SER A 129 4.59 -9.24 16.43
CA SER A 129 4.51 -8.45 17.66
C SER A 129 4.77 -9.31 18.90
N ASP A 130 4.12 -10.47 19.02
CA ASP A 130 4.27 -11.36 20.18
C ASP A 130 5.63 -12.07 20.21
N LEU A 131 6.17 -12.51 19.06
CA LEU A 131 7.51 -13.10 18.99
C LEU A 131 8.61 -12.10 19.35
N LEU A 132 8.47 -10.82 18.99
CA LEU A 132 9.42 -9.78 19.39
C LEU A 132 9.32 -9.44 20.87
N VAL A 133 8.13 -9.52 21.50
CA VAL A 133 7.99 -9.35 22.95
C VAL A 133 8.58 -10.57 23.68
N ALA A 134 8.37 -11.79 23.20
CA ALA A 134 8.90 -13.01 23.80
C ALA A 134 10.43 -13.18 23.65
N VAL A 135 11.03 -12.64 22.58
CA VAL A 135 12.48 -12.71 22.34
C VAL A 135 13.25 -11.54 22.98
N ASN A 136 12.59 -10.42 23.32
CA ASN A 136 13.21 -9.28 24.00
C ASN A 136 13.02 -9.30 25.54
N GLU A 137 12.66 -10.43 26.14
CA GLU A 137 12.86 -10.65 27.58
C GLU A 137 14.27 -11.20 27.80
N PRO A 138 15.24 -10.39 28.28
CA PRO A 138 16.54 -10.90 28.64
C PRO A 138 16.45 -11.63 29.98
N TYR A 139 16.82 -12.90 30.00
CA TYR A 139 17.51 -13.47 31.16
C TYR A 139 19.01 -13.18 31.02
#